data_AF-A0A6I1FKF4-F1
#
_entry.id   AF-A0A6I1FKF4-F1
#
_cell.length_a   1.000
_cell.length_b   1.000
_cell.length_c   1.000
_cell.angle_alpha   90.00
_cell.angle_beta   90.00
_cell.angle_gamma   90.00
#
_symmetry.space_group_name_H-M   'P 1'
#
loop_
_entity.id
_entity.type
_entity.pdbx_description
1 polymer ?
#
loop_
_entity_poly.entity_id
_entity_poly.type
_entity_poly.pdbx_seq_one_letter_code
_entity_poly.pdbx_strand_id
1 'polypeptide(L)' 'MMTAAIDILDKIEDCRNNMVMLAMQTSFTDKRVVEISVELDQLLNQLEQSK' A
#
# COMPACT_ATOMS: atom_id res chain seq x y z
N MET A 1 -22.16 -6.11 -8.29
CA MET A 1 -21.49 -4.89 -7.82
C MET A 1 -20.33 -5.34 -6.96
N MET A 2 -19.10 -5.27 -7.46
CA MET A 2 -17.91 -5.43 -6.62
C MET A 2 -17.80 -4.14 -5.79
N THR A 3 -17.77 -4.29 -4.48
CA THR A 3 -17.81 -3.19 -3.53
C THR A 3 -16.46 -2.47 -3.57
N ALA A 4 -16.45 -1.13 -3.62
CA ALA A 4 -15.23 -0.31 -3.68
C ALA A 4 -14.19 -0.62 -2.57
N ALA A 5 -14.64 -1.21 -1.46
CA ALA A 5 -13.78 -1.73 -0.41
C ALA A 5 -12.87 -2.89 -0.86
N ILE A 6 -13.35 -3.76 -1.75
CA ILE A 6 -12.55 -4.88 -2.31
C ILE A 6 -11.42 -4.31 -3.18
N ASP A 7 -11.73 -3.34 -4.05
CA ASP A 7 -10.73 -2.71 -4.92
C ASP A 7 -9.65 -1.96 -4.13
N ILE A 8 -10.00 -1.37 -2.97
CA ILE A 8 -9.03 -0.71 -2.08
C ILE A 8 -8.16 -1.76 -1.37
N LEU A 9 -8.75 -2.87 -0.91
CA LEU A 9 -8.00 -3.94 -0.26
C LEU A 9 -6.98 -4.59 -1.19
N ASP A 10 -7.35 -4.84 -2.45
CA ASP A 10 -6.43 -5.38 -3.46
C ASP A 10 -5.23 -4.44 -3.69
N LYS A 11 -5.50 -3.13 -3.80
CA LYS A 11 -4.44 -2.12 -3.93
C LYS A 11 -3.53 -2.04 -2.71
N ILE A 12 -4.08 -2.17 -1.51
CA ILE A 12 -3.30 -2.20 -0.25
C ILE A 12 -2.37 -3.41 -0.27
N GLU A 13 -2.86 -4.58 -0.68
CA GLU A 13 -2.06 -5.80 -0.72
C GLU A 13 -0.95 -5.73 -1.77
N ASP A 14 -1.25 -5.24 -2.98
CA ASP A 14 -0.25 -5.02 -4.03
C ASP A 14 0.83 -4.02 -3.60
N CYS A 15 0.40 -2.89 -3.01
CA CYS A 15 1.31 -1.85 -2.53
C CYS A 15 2.23 -2.38 -1.42
N ARG A 16 1.68 -3.14 -0.46
CA ARG A 16 2.45 -3.80 0.60
C ARG A 16 3.46 -4.81 0.03
N ASN A 17 3.05 -5.63 -0.93
CA ASN A 17 3.94 -6.63 -1.55
C ASN A 17 5.11 -5.96 -2.28
N ASN A 18 4.85 -4.89 -3.03
CA ASN A 18 5.88 -4.10 -3.70
C ASN A 18 6.84 -3.44 -2.71
N MET A 19 6.33 -2.87 -1.62
CA MET A 19 7.14 -2.26 -0.56
C MET A 19 8.11 -3.29 0.04
N VAL A 20 7.61 -4.47 0.42
CA VAL A 20 8.41 -5.53 1.04
C VAL A 20 9.43 -6.08 0.06
N MET A 21 9.02 -6.38 -1.18
CA MET A 21 9.94 -6.89 -2.21
C MET A 21 11.09 -5.92 -2.47
N LEU A 22 10.79 -4.62 -2.57
CA LEU A 22 11.81 -3.61 -2.81
C LEU A 22 12.72 -3.43 -1.58
N ALA A 23 12.15 -3.40 -0.37
CA ALA A 23 12.91 -3.29 0.86
C ALA A 23 13.87 -4.48 1.08
N MET A 24 13.49 -5.68 0.64
CA MET A 24 14.36 -6.86 0.65
C MET A 24 15.56 -6.73 -0.30
N GLN A 25 15.42 -5.97 -1.39
CA GLN A 25 16.49 -5.73 -2.35
C GLN A 25 17.35 -4.52 -1.99
N THR A 26 16.80 -3.54 -1.27
CA THR A 26 17.48 -2.30 -0.90
C THR A 26 17.53 -2.14 0.63
N SER A 27 16.60 -1.40 1.21
CA SER A 27 16.42 -1.12 2.63
C SER A 27 15.04 -0.50 2.83
N PHE A 28 14.47 -0.61 4.03
CA PHE A 28 13.25 0.12 4.39
C PHE A 28 13.41 1.65 4.38
N THR A 29 14.64 2.15 4.39
CA THR A 29 14.96 3.57 4.26
C THR A 29 15.21 4.02 2.82
N ASP A 30 15.12 3.10 1.85
CA ASP A 30 15.24 3.46 0.44
C ASP A 30 14.11 4.42 0.07
N LYS A 31 14.46 5.47 -0.68
CA LYS A 31 13.51 6.53 -1.04
C LYS A 31 12.24 5.99 -1.70
N ARG A 32 12.38 4.97 -2.57
CA ARG A 32 11.22 4.38 -3.25
C ARG A 32 10.38 3.52 -2.30
N VAL A 33 11.01 2.83 -1.34
CA VAL A 33 10.27 2.09 -0.31
C VAL A 33 9.47 3.06 0.57
N VAL A 34 10.06 4.21 0.91
CA VAL A 34 9.38 5.28 1.65
C VAL A 34 8.22 5.86 0.83
N GLU A 35 8.41 6.13 -0.46
CA GLU A 35 7.33 6.59 -1.36
C GLU A 35 6.16 5.59 -1.40
N ILE A 36 6.46 4.29 -1.56
CA ILE A 36 5.43 3.24 -1.53
C ILE A 36 4.75 3.16 -0.16
N SER A 37 5.48 3.34 0.95
CA SER A 37 4.89 3.35 2.29
C SER A 37 3.90 4.50 2.50
N VAL A 38 4.15 5.66 1.90
CA VAL A 38 3.23 6.81 1.93
C VAL A 38 1.97 6.51 1.14
N GLU A 39 2.09 5.88 -0.03
CA GLU A 39 0.95 5.46 -0.84
C GLU A 39 0.11 4.38 -0.11
N LEU A 40 0.76 3.43 0.57
CA LEU A 40 0.10 2.42 1.40
C LEU A 40 -0.71 3.08 2.53
N ASP A 41 -0.13 4.06 3.21
CA ASP A 41 -0.81 4.81 4.28
C ASP A 41 -2.03 5.56 3.75
N GLN A 42 -1.93 6.18 2.57
CA GLN A 42 -3.07 6.85 1.92
C GLN A 42 -4.21 5.89 1.59
N LEU A 43 -3.90 4.68 1.11
CA LEU A 43 -4.92 3.67 0.80
C LEU A 43 -5.60 3.13 2.08
N LEU A 44 -4.82 2.92 3.15
CA LEU A 44 -5.35 2.52 4.46
C LEU A 44 -6.30 3.58 5.02
N ASN A 45 -5.90 4.86 4.96
CA ASN A 45 -6.74 5.97 5.38
C ASN A 45 -8.05 6.07 4.56
N GLN A 46 -8.01 5.83 3.25
CA GLN A 46 -9.21 5.80 2.40
C GLN A 46 -10.17 4.66 2.79
N LEU A 47 -9.62 3.49 3.12
CA LEU A 47 -10.41 2.36 3.60
C LEU A 47 -11.07 2.68 4.95
N GLU A 48 -10.33 3.28 5.87
CA GLU A 48 -10.85 3.67 7.18
C GLU A 48 -11.94 4.74 7.09
N GLN A 49 -11.81 5.69 6.17
CA GLN A 49 -12.85 6.71 5.92
C GLN A 49 -14.10 6.14 5.22
N SER A 50 -13.97 4.99 4.56
CA SER A 50 -15.06 4.32 3.86
C SER A 50 -15.82 3.31 4.74
N LYS A 51 -15.40 3.15 6.01
CA LYS A 51 -16.02 2.31 7.02
C LYS A 51 -17.11 3.06 7.79
#